data_AF-A0A813DYM2-F1
#
_entry.id   AF-A0A813DYM2-F1
#
_cell.length_a   1.000
_cell.length_b   1.000
_cell.length_c   1.000
_cell.angle_alpha   90.00
_cell.angle_beta   90.00
_cell.angle_gamma   90.00
#
_symmetry.space_group_name_H-M   'P 1'
#
loop_
_entity.id
_entity.type
_entity.pdbx_description
1 polymer ?
#
loop_
_entity_poly.entity_id
_entity_poly.type
_entity_poly.pdbx_seq_one_letter_code
_entity_poly.pdbx_strand_id
1 'polypeptide(L)'
;MFDGWFQKYDAFVEQQQEVASSEQALQQFQSNCSLPVLSTGEIMKLEFEFCAMDKQNSGYITLDDMTFGLGISRDVVMSTFDKYDLSDDGLIDRDEFLLMMCPDGYRMPDTNGEGRDVLGAILGAHARALKKQLSSDKASFDTKGCVSQMEMISEMPESLRPEVDDATWGAWNKVFDDLDTDNDGVVTVPELRSSRLLTFDICDFLGSHVDGSSENGFSRRAYLNALLQATGQRRSGFF
;
A
#
# COMPACT_ATOMS: atom_id res chain seq x y z
N MET A 1 -2.23 41.44 -5.34
CA MET A 1 -2.95 40.96 -4.12
C MET A 1 -3.88 39.79 -4.45
N PHE A 2 -4.57 39.79 -5.59
CA PHE A 2 -5.43 38.67 -6.00
C PHE A 2 -4.63 37.39 -6.37
N ASP A 3 -3.47 37.52 -7.01
CA ASP A 3 -2.68 36.34 -7.45
C ASP A 3 -2.23 35.44 -6.29
N GLY A 4 -1.85 36.03 -5.15
CA GLY A 4 -1.49 35.26 -3.96
C GLY A 4 -2.68 34.59 -3.26
N TRP A 5 -3.91 35.05 -3.51
CA TRP A 5 -5.11 34.37 -3.02
C TRP A 5 -5.48 33.19 -3.93
N PHE A 6 -5.38 33.37 -5.25
CA PHE A 6 -5.58 32.27 -6.21
C PHE A 6 -4.59 31.12 -5.97
N GLN A 7 -3.29 31.42 -5.83
CA GLN A 7 -2.28 30.38 -5.54
C GLN A 7 -2.58 29.61 -4.26
N LYS A 8 -3.05 30.29 -3.21
CA LYS A 8 -3.43 29.65 -1.94
C LYS A 8 -4.70 28.82 -2.06
N TYR A 9 -5.66 29.30 -2.84
CA TYR A 9 -6.92 28.57 -3.09
C TYR A 9 -6.67 27.33 -3.94
N ASP A 10 -5.86 27.43 -4.99
CA ASP A 10 -5.47 26.32 -5.85
C ASP A 10 -4.74 25.24 -5.03
N ALA A 11 -3.78 25.63 -4.20
CA ALA A 11 -3.09 24.72 -3.28
C ALA A 11 -4.05 24.05 -2.28
N PHE A 12 -5.05 24.79 -1.77
CA PHE A 12 -6.06 24.23 -0.87
C PHE A 12 -6.98 23.22 -1.57
N VAL A 13 -7.36 23.47 -2.83
CA VAL A 13 -8.16 22.54 -3.63
C VAL A 13 -7.36 21.27 -3.93
N GLU A 14 -6.08 21.40 -4.27
CA GLU A 14 -5.17 20.27 -4.48
C GLU A 14 -5.04 19.41 -3.22
N GLN A 15 -4.81 20.04 -2.06
CA GLN A 15 -4.76 19.36 -0.77
C GLN A 15 -6.09 18.66 -0.42
N GLN A 16 -7.24 19.26 -0.77
CA GLN A 16 -8.54 18.63 -0.59
C GLN A 16 -8.71 17.37 -1.45
N GLN A 17 -8.23 17.42 -2.68
CA GLN A 17 -8.24 16.27 -3.58
C GLN A 17 -7.31 15.15 -3.06
N GLU A 18 -6.15 15.51 -2.53
CA GLU A 18 -5.21 14.57 -1.91
C GLU A 18 -5.81 13.87 -0.69
N VAL A 19 -6.44 14.62 0.22
CA VAL A 19 -7.18 14.06 1.38
C VAL A 19 -8.26 13.09 0.92
N ALA A 20 -9.04 13.47 -0.10
CA ALA A 20 -10.11 12.61 -0.62
C ALA A 20 -9.54 11.30 -1.23
N SER A 21 -8.44 11.39 -1.97
CA SER A 21 -7.73 10.24 -2.52
C SER A 21 -7.22 9.30 -1.41
N SER A 22 -6.59 9.86 -0.37
CA SER A 22 -6.08 9.10 0.77
C SER A 22 -7.20 8.41 1.57
N GLU A 23 -8.32 9.11 1.79
CA GLU A 23 -9.50 8.52 2.45
C GLU A 23 -10.12 7.38 1.61
N GLN A 24 -10.17 7.54 0.28
CA GLN A 24 -10.65 6.50 -0.62
C GLN A 24 -9.74 5.26 -0.59
N ALA A 25 -8.42 5.45 -0.65
CA ALA A 25 -7.44 4.35 -0.54
C ALA A 25 -7.59 3.61 0.81
N LEU A 26 -7.78 4.34 1.91
CA LEU A 26 -8.01 3.75 3.22
C LEU A 26 -9.34 2.97 3.30
N GLN A 27 -10.42 3.48 2.71
CA GLN A 27 -11.69 2.76 2.64
C GLN A 27 -11.58 1.48 1.81
N GLN A 28 -10.90 1.54 0.66
CA GLN A 28 -10.64 0.36 -0.16
C GLN A 28 -9.82 -0.68 0.61
N PHE A 29 -8.77 -0.24 1.33
CA PHE A 29 -7.97 -1.11 2.19
C PHE A 29 -8.82 -1.80 3.26
N GLN A 30 -9.62 -1.03 4.01
CA GLN A 30 -10.49 -1.57 5.07
C GLN A 30 -11.53 -2.54 4.52
N SER A 31 -12.13 -2.22 3.37
CA SER A 31 -13.05 -3.12 2.67
C SER A 31 -12.37 -4.44 2.32
N ASN A 32 -11.16 -4.38 1.76
CA ASN A 32 -10.36 -5.56 1.41
C ASN A 32 -9.97 -6.40 2.64
N CYS A 33 -9.57 -5.76 3.74
CA CYS A 33 -9.26 -6.44 5.00
C CYS A 33 -10.47 -7.15 5.62
N SER A 34 -11.68 -6.68 5.35
CA SER A 34 -12.91 -7.31 5.82
C SER A 34 -13.34 -8.54 5.02
N LEU A 35 -12.68 -8.82 3.88
CA LEU A 35 -13.01 -9.95 3.03
C LEU A 35 -12.59 -11.28 3.68
N PRO A 36 -13.40 -12.35 3.51
CA PRO A 36 -13.02 -13.68 3.94
C PRO A 36 -11.77 -14.17 3.21
N VAL A 37 -10.91 -14.89 3.93
CA VAL A 37 -9.76 -15.57 3.34
C VAL A 37 -10.24 -16.80 2.56
N LEU A 38 -9.65 -17.04 1.38
CA LEU A 38 -9.91 -18.24 0.59
C LEU A 38 -9.61 -19.49 1.41
N SER A 39 -10.49 -20.48 1.39
CA SER A 39 -10.27 -21.70 2.16
C SER A 39 -9.12 -22.53 1.58
N THR A 40 -8.39 -23.28 2.43
CA THR A 40 -7.29 -24.14 1.97
C THR A 40 -7.73 -25.13 0.89
N GLY A 41 -8.98 -25.61 0.95
CA GLY A 41 -9.52 -26.53 -0.05
C GLY A 41 -9.76 -25.88 -1.42
N GLU A 42 -10.01 -24.58 -1.47
CA GLU A 42 -10.14 -23.83 -2.73
C GLU A 42 -8.76 -23.51 -3.31
N ILE A 43 -7.80 -23.14 -2.47
CA ILE A 43 -6.40 -22.91 -2.89
C ILE A 43 -5.82 -24.18 -3.51
N MET A 44 -6.03 -25.33 -2.87
CA MET A 44 -5.58 -26.62 -3.41
C MET A 44 -6.22 -26.97 -4.76
N LYS A 45 -7.47 -26.55 -5.01
CA LYS A 45 -8.11 -26.74 -6.32
C LYS A 45 -7.46 -25.86 -7.38
N LEU A 46 -7.21 -24.60 -7.05
CA LEU A 46 -6.54 -23.68 -7.97
C LEU A 46 -5.10 -24.13 -8.26
N GLU A 47 -4.37 -24.65 -7.27
CA GLU A 47 -3.05 -25.26 -7.48
C GLU A 47 -3.12 -26.48 -8.40
N PHE A 48 -4.15 -27.32 -8.24
CA PHE A 48 -4.35 -28.45 -9.13
C PHE A 48 -4.66 -28.00 -10.57
N GLU A 49 -5.46 -26.94 -10.74
CA GLU A 49 -5.73 -26.32 -12.04
C GLU A 49 -4.46 -25.71 -12.66
N PHE A 50 -3.63 -25.05 -11.86
CA PHE A 50 -2.32 -24.55 -12.27
C PHE A 50 -1.44 -25.68 -12.82
N CYS A 51 -1.29 -26.77 -12.07
CA CYS A 51 -0.52 -27.94 -12.52
C CYS A 51 -1.13 -28.61 -13.77
N ALA A 52 -2.44 -28.57 -13.94
CA ALA A 52 -3.09 -29.09 -15.13
C ALA A 52 -2.84 -28.22 -16.38
N MET A 53 -2.63 -26.91 -16.20
CA MET A 53 -2.30 -25.97 -17.27
C MET A 53 -0.82 -25.91 -17.61
N ASP A 54 0.08 -26.01 -16.62
CA ASP A 54 1.53 -26.10 -16.82
C ASP A 54 1.94 -27.49 -17.35
N LYS A 55 1.59 -27.75 -18.62
CA LYS A 55 1.90 -29.03 -19.30
C LYS A 55 3.39 -29.31 -19.40
N GLN A 56 4.20 -28.25 -19.37
CA GLN A 56 5.65 -28.34 -19.45
C GLN A 56 6.28 -28.59 -18.09
N ASN A 57 5.49 -28.52 -17.01
CA ASN A 57 5.93 -28.60 -15.62
C ASN A 57 7.13 -27.66 -15.35
N SER A 58 7.05 -26.49 -15.97
CA SER A 58 8.07 -25.44 -15.94
C SER A 58 8.01 -24.61 -14.67
N GLY A 59 6.88 -24.67 -13.95
CA GLY A 59 6.55 -23.79 -12.83
C GLY A 59 5.91 -22.48 -13.26
N TYR A 60 5.66 -22.29 -14.56
CA TYR A 60 5.14 -21.07 -15.16
C TYR A 60 4.05 -21.39 -16.19
N ILE A 61 3.06 -20.52 -16.33
CA ILE A 61 2.02 -20.59 -17.37
C ILE A 61 2.36 -19.58 -18.46
N THR A 62 2.46 -20.07 -19.69
CA THR A 62 2.67 -19.21 -20.87
C THR A 62 1.34 -18.69 -21.42
N LEU A 63 1.40 -17.64 -22.26
CA LEU A 63 0.24 -17.13 -23.00
C LEU A 63 -0.50 -18.24 -23.77
N ASP A 64 0.25 -19.14 -24.42
CA ASP A 64 -0.33 -20.24 -25.17
C ASP A 64 -1.07 -21.19 -24.21
N ASP A 65 -0.47 -21.55 -23.08
CA ASP A 65 -1.11 -22.42 -22.08
C ASP A 65 -2.42 -21.82 -21.54
N MET A 66 -2.49 -20.50 -21.32
CA MET A 66 -3.74 -19.82 -20.96
C MET A 66 -4.78 -19.87 -22.07
N THR A 67 -4.42 -19.56 -23.31
CA THR A 67 -5.39 -19.58 -24.43
C THR A 67 -5.98 -20.96 -24.65
N PHE A 68 -5.16 -22.02 -24.50
CA PHE A 68 -5.61 -23.40 -24.63
C PHE A 68 -6.34 -23.92 -23.38
N GLY A 69 -5.92 -23.51 -22.18
CA GLY A 69 -6.48 -23.97 -20.91
C GLY A 69 -7.82 -23.33 -20.57
N LEU A 70 -7.95 -22.02 -20.79
CA LEU A 70 -9.16 -21.25 -20.47
C LEU A 70 -10.07 -21.03 -21.67
N GLY A 71 -9.59 -21.26 -22.90
CA GLY A 71 -10.35 -21.05 -24.13
C GLY A 71 -10.67 -19.57 -24.41
N ILE A 72 -9.88 -18.66 -23.84
CA ILE A 72 -10.04 -17.21 -23.96
C ILE A 72 -9.27 -16.70 -25.18
N SER A 73 -9.75 -15.63 -25.81
CA SER A 73 -9.05 -15.00 -26.93
C SER A 73 -7.72 -14.38 -26.50
N ARG A 74 -6.73 -14.41 -27.41
CA ARG A 74 -5.38 -13.88 -27.15
C ARG A 74 -5.37 -12.43 -26.65
N ASP A 75 -6.25 -11.58 -27.19
CA ASP A 75 -6.33 -10.18 -26.78
C ASP A 75 -6.72 -10.01 -25.31
N VAL A 76 -7.66 -10.83 -24.82
CA VAL A 76 -8.10 -10.81 -23.43
C VAL A 76 -7.02 -11.39 -22.52
N VAL A 77 -6.34 -12.45 -22.97
CA VAL A 77 -5.20 -13.02 -22.24
C VAL A 77 -4.08 -12.00 -22.10
N MET A 78 -3.73 -11.25 -23.15
CA MET A 78 -2.73 -10.19 -23.06
C MET A 78 -3.12 -9.11 -22.06
N SER A 79 -4.37 -8.62 -22.11
CA SER A 79 -4.84 -7.62 -21.13
C SER A 79 -4.86 -8.14 -19.68
N THR A 80 -4.94 -9.46 -19.51
CA THR A 80 -4.89 -10.12 -18.21
C THR A 80 -3.45 -10.25 -17.75
N PHE A 81 -2.53 -10.65 -18.64
CA PHE A 81 -1.09 -10.68 -18.37
C PHE A 81 -0.59 -9.31 -17.94
N ASP A 82 -0.89 -8.24 -18.69
CA ASP A 82 -0.48 -6.88 -18.35
C ASP A 82 -0.92 -6.43 -16.95
N LYS A 83 -1.94 -7.09 -16.37
CA LYS A 83 -2.49 -6.78 -15.05
C LYS A 83 -1.94 -7.69 -13.94
N TYR A 84 -1.60 -8.94 -14.24
CA TYR A 84 -1.27 -9.96 -13.24
C TYR A 84 0.14 -10.52 -13.34
N ASP A 85 0.88 -10.25 -14.42
CA ASP A 85 2.33 -10.44 -14.51
C ASP A 85 3.00 -9.31 -13.72
N LEU A 86 3.27 -9.59 -12.45
CA LEU A 86 3.85 -8.62 -11.51
C LEU A 86 5.36 -8.52 -11.70
N SER A 87 5.98 -9.57 -12.24
CA SER A 87 7.41 -9.65 -12.51
C SER A 87 7.82 -9.06 -13.87
N ASP A 88 6.86 -8.80 -14.75
CA ASP A 88 7.05 -8.31 -16.12
C ASP A 88 7.99 -9.22 -16.95
N ASP A 89 7.93 -10.53 -16.69
CA ASP A 89 8.74 -11.55 -17.37
C ASP A 89 8.01 -12.22 -18.54
N GLY A 90 6.73 -11.88 -18.74
CA GLY A 90 5.85 -12.44 -19.77
C GLY A 90 5.35 -13.84 -19.45
N LEU A 91 5.48 -14.28 -18.20
CA LEU A 91 5.05 -15.56 -17.67
C LEU A 91 4.16 -15.34 -16.44
N ILE A 92 3.32 -16.32 -16.12
CA ILE A 92 2.51 -16.29 -14.90
C ILE A 92 2.97 -17.41 -13.98
N ASP A 93 3.54 -17.05 -12.84
CA ASP A 93 3.91 -18.00 -11.82
C ASP A 93 2.68 -18.55 -11.07
N ARG A 94 2.90 -19.57 -10.22
CA ARG A 94 1.83 -20.19 -9.41
C ARG A 94 1.03 -19.16 -8.63
N ASP A 95 1.75 -18.20 -8.11
CA ASP A 95 1.35 -17.28 -7.08
C ASP A 95 0.53 -16.15 -7.75
N GLU A 96 0.93 -15.68 -8.93
CA GLU A 96 0.22 -14.76 -9.82
C GLU A 96 -1.05 -15.42 -10.39
N PHE A 97 -0.98 -16.70 -10.73
CA PHE A 97 -2.15 -17.47 -11.17
C PHE A 97 -3.22 -17.56 -10.07
N LEU A 98 -2.82 -17.83 -8.83
CA LEU A 98 -3.73 -17.86 -7.69
C LEU A 98 -4.41 -16.50 -7.48
N LEU A 99 -3.67 -15.40 -7.65
CA LEU A 99 -4.22 -14.05 -7.57
C LEU A 99 -5.23 -13.78 -8.68
N MET A 100 -4.89 -14.17 -9.91
CA MET A 100 -5.77 -14.00 -11.08
C MET A 100 -7.08 -14.78 -10.93
N MET A 101 -7.01 -15.99 -10.36
CA MET A 101 -8.18 -16.86 -10.19
C MET A 101 -8.93 -16.63 -8.87
N CYS A 102 -8.42 -15.74 -8.00
CA CYS A 102 -9.08 -15.39 -6.74
C CYS A 102 -10.40 -14.66 -7.04
N PRO A 103 -11.56 -15.17 -6.60
CA PRO A 103 -12.84 -14.54 -6.90
C PRO A 103 -12.98 -13.17 -6.21
N ASP A 104 -13.72 -12.27 -6.87
CA ASP A 104 -14.11 -10.98 -6.30
C ASP A 104 -14.85 -11.21 -4.98
N GLY A 105 -14.31 -10.65 -3.89
CA GLY A 105 -14.87 -10.79 -2.55
C GLY A 105 -14.17 -11.80 -1.63
N TYR A 106 -13.09 -12.42 -2.09
CA TYR A 106 -12.17 -13.18 -1.24
C TYR A 106 -10.80 -12.53 -1.21
N ARG A 107 -10.04 -12.83 -0.16
CA ARG A 107 -8.62 -12.49 -0.07
C ARG A 107 -7.76 -13.74 -0.04
N MET A 108 -6.58 -13.66 -0.64
CA MET A 108 -5.56 -14.68 -0.47
C MET A 108 -5.12 -14.75 1.00
N PRO A 109 -4.74 -15.94 1.52
CA PRO A 109 -4.15 -16.01 2.85
C PRO A 109 -2.83 -15.25 2.83
N ASP A 110 -2.70 -14.28 3.72
CA ASP A 110 -1.42 -13.60 3.89
C ASP A 110 -0.41 -14.62 4.44
N THR A 111 0.71 -14.78 3.75
CA THR A 111 1.88 -15.47 4.30
C THR A 111 2.48 -14.68 5.47
N ASN A 112 2.29 -13.36 5.47
CA ASN A 112 2.77 -12.42 6.48
C ASN A 112 1.63 -11.55 7.04
N GLY A 113 0.88 -12.09 8.02
CA GLY A 113 -0.24 -11.38 8.65
C GLY A 113 0.12 -10.02 9.28
N GLU A 114 1.38 -9.81 9.67
CA GLU A 114 1.85 -8.55 10.25
C GLU A 114 2.01 -7.43 9.21
N GLY A 115 2.29 -7.77 7.95
CA GLY A 115 2.58 -6.77 6.91
C GLY A 115 1.40 -5.85 6.64
N ARG A 116 0.17 -6.40 6.60
CA ARG A 116 -1.05 -5.61 6.41
C ARG A 116 -1.33 -4.66 7.57
N ASP A 117 -1.14 -5.11 8.81
CA ASP A 117 -1.40 -4.28 9.99
C ASP A 117 -0.46 -3.07 10.01
N VAL A 118 0.81 -3.32 9.69
CA VAL A 118 1.86 -2.29 9.64
C VAL A 118 1.59 -1.28 8.51
N LEU A 119 1.28 -1.74 7.30
CA LEU A 119 0.95 -0.88 6.16
C LEU A 119 -0.37 -0.11 6.39
N GLY A 120 -1.36 -0.77 6.98
CA GLY A 120 -2.63 -0.15 7.36
C GLY A 120 -2.45 0.96 8.42
N ALA A 121 -1.52 0.80 9.36
CA ALA A 121 -1.17 1.82 10.33
C ALA A 121 -0.56 3.06 9.66
N ILE A 122 0.37 2.86 8.70
CA ILE A 122 0.96 3.95 7.92
C ILE A 122 -0.11 4.72 7.15
N LEU A 123 -0.93 4.01 6.37
CA LEU A 123 -1.98 4.61 5.55
C LEU A 123 -2.98 5.39 6.41
N GLY A 124 -3.41 4.79 7.52
CA GLY A 124 -4.33 5.44 8.46
C GLY A 124 -3.72 6.67 9.15
N ALA A 125 -2.43 6.67 9.44
CA ALA A 125 -1.75 7.82 10.01
C ALA A 125 -1.59 8.95 9.00
N HIS A 126 -1.23 8.62 7.76
CA HIS A 126 -1.09 9.58 6.68
C HIS A 126 -2.42 10.28 6.37
N ALA A 127 -3.51 9.51 6.21
CA ALA A 127 -4.85 10.07 6.01
C ALA A 127 -5.27 11.02 7.16
N ARG A 128 -4.95 10.66 8.41
CA ARG A 128 -5.21 11.52 9.59
C ARG A 128 -4.38 12.81 9.56
N ALA A 129 -3.11 12.72 9.17
CA ALA A 129 -2.22 13.87 9.09
C ALA A 129 -2.70 14.88 8.04
N LEU A 130 -3.00 14.42 6.82
CA LEU A 130 -3.53 15.27 5.75
C LEU A 130 -4.87 15.92 6.14
N LYS A 131 -5.78 15.15 6.75
CA LYS A 131 -7.07 15.67 7.24
C LYS A 131 -6.90 16.75 8.30
N LYS A 132 -5.95 16.58 9.21
CA LYS A 132 -5.62 17.57 10.25
C LYS A 132 -5.07 18.85 9.62
N GLN A 133 -4.16 18.75 8.66
CA GLN A 133 -3.63 19.90 7.92
C GLN A 133 -4.76 20.67 7.21
N LEU A 134 -5.61 19.97 6.45
CA LEU A 134 -6.73 20.60 5.76
C LEU A 134 -7.71 21.29 6.71
N SER A 135 -7.96 20.70 7.90
CA SER A 135 -8.82 21.34 8.91
C SER A 135 -8.23 22.64 9.46
N SER A 136 -6.91 22.67 9.68
CA SER A 136 -6.17 23.87 10.10
C SER A 136 -6.18 24.94 9.01
N ASP A 137 -5.94 24.55 7.76
CA ASP A 137 -5.90 25.46 6.63
C ASP A 137 -7.30 26.04 6.36
N LYS A 138 -8.34 25.22 6.42
CA LYS A 138 -9.74 25.67 6.31
C LYS A 138 -10.09 26.69 7.39
N ALA A 139 -9.67 26.46 8.64
CA ALA A 139 -9.89 27.40 9.74
C ALA A 139 -9.23 28.77 9.48
N SER A 140 -8.11 28.80 8.75
CA SER A 140 -7.44 30.05 8.35
C SER A 140 -8.23 30.85 7.29
N PHE A 141 -9.00 30.18 6.44
CA PHE A 141 -9.85 30.83 5.42
C PHE A 141 -11.20 31.29 5.98
N ASP A 142 -11.76 30.60 6.98
CA ASP A 142 -13.08 30.90 7.56
C ASP A 142 -13.09 32.09 8.54
N THR A 143 -11.96 32.80 8.71
CA THR A 143 -11.77 33.86 9.72
C THR A 143 -12.63 35.12 9.51
N LYS A 144 -13.93 35.02 9.74
CA LYS A 144 -14.73 36.07 10.38
C LYS A 144 -14.55 35.95 11.90
N GLY A 145 -13.41 36.44 12.37
CA GLY A 145 -13.14 36.89 13.74
C GLY A 145 -13.64 36.03 14.91
N CYS A 146 -12.85 35.05 15.34
CA CYS A 146 -12.54 34.80 16.77
C CYS A 146 -11.51 33.67 16.85
N VAL A 147 -10.22 34.00 16.92
CA VAL A 147 -9.18 32.99 17.14
C VAL A 147 -9.19 32.65 18.64
N SER A 148 -9.87 31.56 19.01
CA SER A 148 -9.61 30.93 20.32
C SER A 148 -8.22 30.31 20.24
N GLN A 149 -7.27 30.89 20.96
CA GLN A 149 -5.87 30.43 21.12
C GLN A 149 -5.73 29.03 21.76
N MET A 150 -6.77 28.20 21.76
CA MET A 150 -6.84 26.97 22.56
C MET A 150 -6.48 25.70 21.78
N GLU A 151 -6.22 25.76 20.47
CA GLU A 151 -5.85 24.58 19.66
C GLU A 151 -4.33 24.43 19.41
N MET A 152 -3.50 24.96 20.31
CA MET A 152 -2.08 24.58 20.42
C MET A 152 -1.86 23.52 21.50
N ILE A 153 -2.68 22.47 21.53
CA ILE A 153 -2.29 21.27 22.28
C ILE A 153 -1.28 20.53 21.41
N SER A 154 -0.03 20.95 21.63
CA SER A 154 1.22 20.32 21.25
C SER A 154 1.03 18.85 20.94
N GLU A 155 1.33 18.46 19.71
CA GLU A 155 1.74 17.08 19.45
C GLU A 155 2.80 16.74 20.50
N MET A 156 2.67 15.54 21.09
CA MET A 156 3.55 15.14 22.17
C MET A 156 4.99 15.25 21.65
N PRO A 157 5.87 16.05 22.31
CA PRO A 157 7.25 16.22 21.88
C PRO A 157 7.89 14.86 21.64
N GLU A 158 8.65 14.70 20.57
CA GLU A 158 9.23 13.41 20.18
C GLU A 158 10.02 12.75 21.31
N SER A 159 10.65 13.56 22.17
CA SER A 159 11.39 13.10 23.36
C SER A 159 10.52 12.41 24.41
N LEU A 160 9.22 12.69 24.45
CA LEU A 160 8.27 12.11 25.41
C LEU A 160 7.54 10.88 24.86
N ARG A 161 7.76 10.53 23.58
CA ARG A 161 7.15 9.35 22.97
C ARG A 161 7.71 8.07 23.61
N PRO A 162 6.87 7.05 23.84
CA PRO A 162 7.32 5.75 24.30
C PRO A 162 8.31 5.16 23.29
N GLU A 163 9.31 4.46 23.80
CA GLU A 163 10.28 3.78 22.94
C GLU A 163 9.67 2.50 22.38
N VAL A 164 9.87 2.26 21.08
CA VAL A 164 9.47 1.01 20.44
C VAL A 164 10.35 -0.12 20.96
N ASP A 165 9.71 -1.22 21.36
CA ASP A 165 10.42 -2.41 21.81
C ASP A 165 11.18 -3.10 20.66
N ASP A 166 12.21 -3.87 21.00
CA ASP A 166 13.07 -4.53 20.00
C ASP A 166 12.31 -5.57 19.18
N ALA A 167 11.25 -6.16 19.73
CA ALA A 167 10.45 -7.17 19.06
C ALA A 167 9.61 -6.55 17.93
N THR A 168 8.90 -5.47 18.22
CA THR A 168 8.10 -4.69 17.27
C THR A 168 9.00 -4.08 16.21
N TRP A 169 10.14 -3.52 16.62
CA TRP A 169 11.12 -2.99 15.67
C TRP A 169 11.67 -4.07 14.73
N GLY A 170 11.98 -5.24 15.27
CA GLY A 170 12.39 -6.41 14.50
C GLY A 170 11.31 -6.86 13.52
N ALA A 171 10.04 -6.88 13.94
CA ALA A 171 8.91 -7.22 13.09
C ALA A 171 8.75 -6.22 11.92
N TRP A 172 8.88 -4.91 12.18
CA TRP A 172 8.80 -3.90 11.11
C TRP A 172 9.95 -4.04 10.11
N ASN A 173 11.17 -4.30 10.58
CA ASN A 173 12.30 -4.54 9.67
C ASN A 173 12.09 -5.82 8.87
N LYS A 174 11.57 -6.88 9.49
CA LYS A 174 11.26 -8.12 8.78
C LYS A 174 10.21 -7.90 7.70
N VAL A 175 9.13 -7.16 7.99
CA VAL A 175 8.13 -6.80 6.97
C VAL A 175 8.79 -6.03 5.82
N PHE A 176 9.71 -5.11 6.12
CA PHE A 176 10.46 -4.41 5.08
C PHE A 176 11.35 -5.36 4.27
N ASP A 177 12.12 -6.24 4.92
CA ASP A 177 12.98 -7.23 4.26
C ASP A 177 12.17 -8.20 3.39
N ASP A 178 10.94 -8.52 3.79
CA ASP A 178 10.02 -9.36 3.03
C ASP A 178 9.41 -8.61 1.82
N LEU A 179 9.40 -7.28 1.84
CA LEU A 179 8.97 -6.42 0.73
C LEU A 179 10.11 -6.08 -0.24
N ASP A 180 11.33 -5.93 0.29
CA ASP A 180 12.56 -5.56 -0.42
C ASP A 180 13.20 -6.81 -1.05
N THR A 181 12.66 -7.21 -2.20
CA THR A 181 12.96 -8.52 -2.81
C THR A 181 14.39 -8.60 -3.34
N ASP A 182 14.92 -7.48 -3.82
CA ASP A 182 16.29 -7.40 -4.34
C ASP A 182 17.33 -6.98 -3.27
N ASN A 183 16.87 -6.62 -2.06
CA ASN A 183 17.68 -6.20 -0.92
C ASN A 183 18.50 -4.93 -1.20
N ASP A 184 18.00 -4.02 -2.04
CA ASP A 184 18.66 -2.75 -2.33
C ASP A 184 18.39 -1.67 -1.24
N GLY A 185 17.49 -1.96 -0.30
CA GLY A 185 17.11 -1.06 0.80
C GLY A 185 16.00 -0.06 0.45
N VAL A 186 15.39 -0.19 -0.73
CA VAL A 186 14.31 0.62 -1.27
C VAL A 186 13.20 -0.30 -1.76
N VAL A 187 12.01 -0.17 -1.18
CA VAL A 187 10.85 -0.92 -1.66
C VAL A 187 10.19 -0.11 -2.77
N THR A 188 10.19 -0.67 -3.97
CA THR A 188 9.58 -0.08 -5.16
C THR A 188 8.09 -0.47 -5.29
N VAL A 189 7.33 0.29 -6.08
CA VAL A 189 5.92 -0.04 -6.39
C VAL A 189 5.75 -1.45 -6.99
N PRO A 190 6.57 -1.90 -7.95
CA PRO A 190 6.51 -3.29 -8.43
C PRO A 190 6.69 -4.33 -7.32
N GLU A 191 7.60 -4.09 -6.38
CA GLU A 191 7.82 -5.00 -5.25
C GLU A 191 6.64 -5.00 -4.26
N LEU A 192 6.06 -3.84 -3.98
CA LEU A 192 4.82 -3.74 -3.19
C LEU A 192 3.67 -4.52 -3.85
N ARG A 193 3.54 -4.41 -5.17
CA ARG A 193 2.52 -5.15 -5.93
C ARG A 193 2.80 -6.66 -5.86
N SER A 194 4.06 -7.06 -5.98
CA SER A 194 4.51 -8.45 -5.85
C SER A 194 4.24 -9.04 -4.47
N SER A 195 4.24 -8.22 -3.41
CA SER A 195 3.91 -8.65 -2.05
C SER A 195 2.46 -9.07 -1.83
N ARG A 196 1.54 -8.57 -2.68
CA ARG A 196 0.08 -8.85 -2.63
C ARG A 196 -0.61 -8.49 -1.32
N LEU A 197 0.05 -7.72 -0.46
CA LEU A 197 -0.55 -7.22 0.78
C LEU A 197 -1.60 -6.15 0.48
N LEU A 198 -1.46 -5.44 -0.65
CA LEU A 198 -2.20 -4.25 -1.01
C LEU A 198 -2.69 -4.30 -2.46
N THR A 199 -3.75 -3.54 -2.76
CA THR A 199 -4.24 -3.36 -4.14
C THR A 199 -3.35 -2.37 -4.89
N PHE A 200 -3.35 -2.45 -6.23
CA PHE A 200 -2.57 -1.57 -7.12
C PHE A 200 -2.67 -0.08 -6.75
N ASP A 201 -3.90 0.41 -6.57
CA ASP A 201 -4.16 1.81 -6.21
C ASP A 201 -3.48 2.23 -4.89
N ILE A 202 -3.40 1.32 -3.91
CA ILE A 202 -2.78 1.60 -2.61
C ILE A 202 -1.26 1.51 -2.70
N CYS A 203 -0.72 0.57 -3.49
CA CYS A 203 0.72 0.47 -3.73
C CYS A 203 1.27 1.77 -4.35
N ASP A 204 0.59 2.27 -5.38
CA ASP A 204 0.98 3.51 -6.06
C ASP A 204 0.87 4.69 -5.10
N PHE A 205 -0.22 4.76 -4.33
CA PHE A 205 -0.39 5.79 -3.31
C PHE A 205 0.74 5.77 -2.28
N LEU A 206 1.08 4.61 -1.70
CA LEU A 206 2.17 4.51 -0.71
C LEU A 206 3.52 4.84 -1.33
N GLY A 207 3.81 4.38 -2.54
CA GLY A 207 5.04 4.68 -3.25
C GLY A 207 5.26 6.18 -3.43
N SER A 208 4.20 6.94 -3.73
CA SER A 208 4.31 8.40 -3.91
C SER A 208 4.30 9.22 -2.62
N HIS A 209 3.76 8.68 -1.51
CA HIS A 209 3.50 9.48 -0.29
C HIS A 209 4.36 9.10 0.92
N VAL A 210 5.01 7.92 0.94
CA VAL A 210 5.84 7.49 2.09
C VAL A 210 7.23 8.11 2.05
N ASP A 211 7.85 8.22 0.88
CA ASP A 211 9.15 8.88 0.70
C ASP A 211 9.02 9.92 -0.41
N GLY A 212 8.91 11.20 -0.04
CA GLY A 212 8.79 12.32 -1.00
C GLY A 212 10.02 12.53 -1.89
N SER A 213 10.98 11.59 -1.89
CA SER A 213 12.26 11.67 -2.59
C SER A 213 12.38 10.67 -3.75
N SER A 214 11.64 9.56 -3.75
CA SER A 214 11.72 8.50 -4.75
C SER A 214 10.47 8.49 -5.62
N GLU A 215 10.64 8.58 -6.94
CA GLU A 215 9.51 8.72 -7.87
C GLU A 215 8.52 7.54 -7.81
N ASN A 216 8.93 6.35 -7.35
CA ASN A 216 8.08 5.14 -7.34
C ASN A 216 8.41 4.15 -6.20
N GLY A 217 8.67 4.61 -4.98
CA GLY A 217 9.01 3.71 -3.88
C GLY A 217 9.33 4.43 -2.59
N PHE A 218 9.81 3.69 -1.59
CA PHE A 218 10.27 4.28 -0.34
C PHE A 218 11.48 3.57 0.25
N SER A 219 12.39 4.36 0.83
CA SER A 219 13.54 3.82 1.55
C SER A 219 13.13 3.17 2.88
N ARG A 220 13.94 2.22 3.37
CA ARG A 220 13.79 1.64 4.71
C ARG A 220 13.64 2.69 5.80
N ARG A 221 14.41 3.77 5.68
CA ARG A 221 14.38 4.87 6.64
C ARG A 221 13.06 5.62 6.62
N ALA A 222 12.54 5.95 5.44
CA ALA A 222 11.25 6.62 5.28
C ALA A 222 10.10 5.75 5.83
N TYR A 223 10.10 4.46 5.50
CA TYR A 223 9.14 3.48 6.01
C TYR A 223 9.10 3.42 7.55
N LEU A 224 10.26 3.22 8.19
CA LEU A 224 10.35 3.13 9.65
C LEU A 224 9.99 4.46 10.34
N ASN A 225 10.35 5.60 9.74
CA ASN A 225 9.95 6.90 10.24
C ASN A 225 8.43 7.09 10.17
N ALA A 226 7.82 6.74 9.03
CA ALA A 226 6.37 6.76 8.87
C ALA A 226 5.65 5.89 9.92
N LEU A 227 6.23 4.75 10.30
CA LEU A 227 5.70 3.89 11.37
C LEU A 227 5.84 4.49 12.76
N LEU A 228 6.98 5.09 13.08
CA LEU A 228 7.15 5.80 14.35
C LEU A 228 6.16 6.97 14.49
N GLN A 229 5.92 7.68 13.40
CA GLN A 229 4.89 8.73 13.34
C GLN A 229 3.49 8.14 13.49
N ALA A 230 3.20 7.04 12.80
CA ALA A 230 1.88 6.40 12.81
C ALA A 230 1.48 5.84 14.18
N THR A 231 2.45 5.27 14.88
CA THR A 231 2.27 4.65 16.21
C THR A 231 2.50 5.63 17.36
N GLY A 232 3.05 6.81 17.09
CA GLY A 232 3.39 7.79 18.12
C GLY A 232 4.55 7.33 19.02
N GLN A 233 5.43 6.48 18.51
CA GLN A 233 6.60 5.93 19.22
C GLN A 233 7.90 6.63 18.79
N ARG A 234 9.00 6.36 19.50
CA ARG A 234 10.37 6.79 19.13
C ARG A 234 11.35 5.62 19.20
N ARG A 235 12.50 5.76 18.54
CA ARG A 235 13.63 4.82 18.66
C ARG A 235 14.92 5.59 18.94
N SER A 236 15.64 5.24 20.01
CA SER A 236 16.95 5.84 20.28
C SER A 236 17.99 5.37 19.25
N GLY A 237 18.81 6.29 18.74
CA GLY A 237 19.85 5.99 17.74
C GLY A 237 19.35 5.83 16.30
N PHE A 238 18.09 6.16 16.01
CA PHE A 238 17.49 6.12 14.67
C PHE A 238 17.27 7.53 14.08
N PHE A 239 18.35 8.32 13.98
CA PHE A 239 18.33 9.66 13.38
C PHE A 239 19.62 9.92 12.59
#